data_AF-A0A6G0W4S2-F1
#
_entry.id   AF-A0A6G0W4S2-F1
#
_cell.length_a   1.000
_cell.length_b   1.000
_cell.length_c   1.000
_cell.angle_alpha   90.00
_cell.angle_beta   90.00
_cell.angle_gamma   90.00
#
_symmetry.space_group_name_H-M   'P 1'
#
loop_
_entity.id
_entity.type
_entity.pdbx_description
1 polymer ?
#
loop_
_entity_poly.entity_id
_entity_poly.type
_entity_poly.pdbx_seq_one_letter_code
_entity_poly.pdbx_strand_id
1 'polypeptide(L)'
;MLNIHRDIEISTDAVLDELSKSSRRINRKQQFPELGSTTTQYNAAQNENGHDYTMPSWINHLFYGGLIVPSYNFRTHIFRIERLLNKITKQQILKGPKVVKNLSKKIIERMEIEEKYKPVVQTYVKQRILIRMKYLNQNTNILNKKRKAKLQLQRLQKLKRLMT
;
A
#
# COMPACT_ATOMS: atom_id res chain seq x y z
N MET A 1 9.86 -7.60 -14.86
CA MET A 1 9.34 -6.24 -14.63
C MET A 1 7.89 -6.21 -14.12
N LEU A 2 7.36 -7.33 -13.57
CA LEU A 2 5.94 -7.51 -13.21
C LEU A 2 5.59 -7.32 -11.71
N ASN A 3 6.59 -7.21 -10.83
CA ASN A 3 6.32 -7.17 -9.37
C ASN A 3 6.03 -5.78 -8.82
N ILE A 4 6.48 -4.70 -9.47
CA ILE A 4 6.36 -3.35 -8.90
C ILE A 4 4.90 -2.88 -8.90
N HIS A 5 4.13 -3.18 -9.95
CA HIS A 5 2.70 -2.86 -10.01
C HIS A 5 1.89 -3.63 -8.97
N ARG A 6 2.18 -4.93 -8.83
CA ARG A 6 1.51 -5.81 -7.85
C ARG A 6 1.82 -5.40 -6.41
N ASP A 7 3.07 -5.02 -6.13
CA ASP A 7 3.50 -4.54 -4.81
C ASP A 7 2.93 -3.14 -4.46
N ILE A 8 2.65 -2.31 -5.48
CA ILE A 8 1.98 -1.01 -5.29
C ILE A 8 0.49 -1.22 -4.98
N GLU A 9 -0.20 -2.09 -5.72
CA GLU A 9 -1.63 -2.40 -5.49
C GLU A 9 -1.85 -3.08 -4.13
N ILE A 10 -1.05 -4.09 -3.79
CA ILE A 10 -1.09 -4.75 -2.47
C ILE A 10 -0.81 -3.73 -1.35
N SER A 11 0.07 -2.75 -1.58
CA SER A 11 0.35 -1.72 -0.58
C SER A 11 -0.73 -0.65 -0.50
N THR A 12 -1.43 -0.30 -1.57
CA THR A 12 -2.56 0.64 -1.49
C THR A 12 -3.73 -0.02 -0.78
N ASP A 13 -3.95 -1.31 -1.04
CA ASP A 13 -5.07 -2.06 -0.46
C ASP A 13 -4.83 -2.44 1.00
N ALA A 14 -3.59 -2.75 1.39
CA ALA A 14 -3.21 -2.93 2.80
C ALA A 14 -3.32 -1.61 3.60
N VAL A 15 -3.06 -0.47 2.95
CA VAL A 15 -3.24 0.85 3.56
C VAL A 15 -4.73 1.21 3.65
N LEU A 16 -5.54 0.87 2.65
CA LEU A 16 -6.99 1.01 2.69
C LEU A 16 -7.60 0.09 3.77
N ASP A 17 -7.10 -1.13 3.94
CA ASP A 17 -7.47 -2.06 5.01
C ASP A 17 -7.09 -1.53 6.38
N GLU A 18 -5.88 -1.00 6.58
CA GLU A 18 -5.52 -0.39 7.86
C GLU A 18 -6.28 0.93 8.12
N LEU A 19 -6.57 1.73 7.10
CA LEU A 19 -7.45 2.91 7.21
C LEU A 19 -8.88 2.47 7.58
N SER A 20 -9.36 1.37 7.00
CA SER A 20 -10.65 0.74 7.31
C SER A 20 -10.69 0.19 8.73
N LYS A 21 -9.66 -0.54 9.18
CA LYS A 21 -9.49 -1.04 10.55
C LYS A 21 -9.35 0.10 11.57
N SER A 22 -8.62 1.16 11.23
CA SER A 22 -8.55 2.39 12.04
C SER A 22 -9.91 3.10 12.10
N SER A 23 -10.69 3.07 11.01
CA SER A 23 -12.09 3.51 10.97
C SER A 23 -13.05 2.59 11.73
N ARG A 24 -12.69 1.35 12.10
CA ARG A 24 -13.48 0.53 13.03
C ARG A 24 -13.29 0.95 14.50
N ARG A 25 -12.17 1.60 14.84
CA ARG A 25 -11.90 2.11 16.20
C ARG A 25 -12.48 3.50 16.49
N ILE A 26 -12.99 4.19 15.47
CA ILE A 26 -13.59 5.51 15.62
C ILE A 26 -14.89 5.51 14.83
N ASN A 27 -16.02 5.86 15.45
CA ASN A 27 -17.33 6.13 14.82
C ASN A 27 -17.24 7.13 13.62
N ARG A 28 -16.62 6.73 12.50
CA ARG A 28 -16.32 7.60 11.34
C ARG A 28 -17.15 7.31 10.11
N LYS A 29 -17.98 6.26 10.09
CA LYS A 29 -18.98 6.09 9.03
C LYS A 29 -19.91 7.31 8.92
N GLN A 30 -20.19 7.99 10.03
CA GLN A 30 -20.94 9.25 10.05
C GLN A 30 -20.11 10.47 9.61
N GLN A 31 -18.78 10.43 9.71
CA GLN A 31 -17.93 11.60 9.42
C GLN A 31 -17.42 11.66 7.97
N PHE A 32 -17.44 10.53 7.25
CA PHE A 32 -16.93 10.44 5.88
C PHE A 32 -17.76 9.44 5.04
N PRO A 33 -19.01 9.80 4.67
CA PRO A 33 -19.88 8.94 3.85
C PRO A 33 -19.28 8.63 2.47
N GLU A 34 -18.38 9.49 2.00
CA GLU A 34 -17.64 9.37 0.74
C GLU A 34 -16.54 8.30 0.72
N LEU A 35 -16.26 7.62 1.85
CA LEU A 35 -15.31 6.51 1.94
C LEU A 35 -15.81 5.24 1.21
N GLY A 36 -17.10 5.12 0.92
CA GLY A 36 -17.70 4.01 0.17
C GLY A 36 -18.43 2.97 1.02
N SER A 37 -18.88 1.88 0.38
CA SER A 37 -19.79 0.89 0.95
C SER A 37 -19.03 -0.31 1.54
N THR A 38 -19.65 -1.08 2.45
CA THR A 38 -19.04 -2.35 2.88
C THR A 38 -19.09 -3.37 1.74
N THR A 39 -18.17 -4.34 1.73
CA THR A 39 -18.18 -5.43 0.73
C THR A 39 -19.49 -6.21 0.76
N THR A 40 -20.17 -6.33 1.90
CA THR A 40 -21.54 -6.91 1.96
C THR A 40 -22.55 -6.07 1.18
N GLN A 41 -22.55 -4.74 1.33
CA GLN A 41 -23.48 -3.84 0.63
C GLN A 41 -23.14 -3.74 -0.86
N TYR A 42 -21.85 -3.73 -1.20
CA TYR A 42 -21.38 -3.74 -2.58
C TYR A 42 -21.79 -5.02 -3.31
N ASN A 43 -21.57 -6.18 -2.68
CA ASN A 43 -21.95 -7.48 -3.25
C ASN A 43 -23.48 -7.62 -3.34
N ALA A 44 -24.24 -7.12 -2.36
CA ALA A 44 -25.70 -7.11 -2.43
C ALA A 44 -26.21 -6.30 -3.64
N ALA A 45 -25.64 -5.12 -3.89
CA ALA A 45 -26.00 -4.28 -5.05
C ALA A 45 -25.57 -4.87 -6.41
N GLN A 46 -24.50 -5.68 -6.44
CA GLN A 46 -24.05 -6.36 -7.66
C GLN A 46 -24.87 -7.62 -7.97
N ASN A 47 -25.38 -8.30 -6.94
CA ASN A 47 -26.13 -9.56 -7.05
C ASN A 47 -27.60 -9.40 -7.45
N GLU A 48 -28.11 -8.18 -7.68
CA GLU A 48 -29.46 -7.95 -8.20
C GLU A 48 -29.60 -8.35 -9.68
N ASN A 49 -28.48 -8.39 -10.42
CA ASN A 49 -28.42 -8.88 -11.79
C ASN A 49 -27.76 -10.27 -11.77
N GLY A 50 -28.53 -11.32 -12.03
CA GLY A 50 -28.16 -12.73 -11.84
C GLY A 50 -26.76 -13.13 -12.36
N HIS A 51 -26.20 -14.18 -11.73
CA HIS A 51 -24.93 -14.86 -12.02
C HIS A 51 -23.94 -14.09 -12.91
N ASP A 52 -23.33 -13.04 -12.35
CA ASP A 52 -22.20 -12.38 -13.00
C ASP A 52 -20.93 -13.23 -12.81
N TYR A 53 -20.46 -13.84 -13.91
CA TYR A 53 -19.23 -14.65 -13.93
C TYR A 53 -17.95 -13.79 -14.04
N THR A 54 -18.05 -12.47 -13.84
CA THR A 54 -16.87 -11.60 -13.80
C THR A 54 -15.96 -11.99 -12.63
N MET A 55 -14.66 -12.02 -12.91
CA MET A 55 -13.67 -12.33 -11.88
C MET A 55 -13.77 -11.28 -10.76
N PRO A 56 -14.10 -11.69 -9.53
CA PRO A 56 -14.33 -10.72 -8.46
C PRO A 56 -13.07 -9.91 -8.23
N SER A 57 -13.26 -8.62 -7.91
CA SER A 57 -12.14 -7.77 -7.51
C SER A 57 -11.35 -8.45 -6.39
N TRP A 58 -10.04 -8.25 -6.34
CA TRP A 58 -9.18 -8.92 -5.35
C TRP A 58 -9.64 -8.66 -3.90
N ILE A 59 -10.28 -7.50 -3.66
CA ILE A 59 -10.92 -7.13 -2.39
C ILE A 59 -12.10 -8.05 -2.06
N ASN A 60 -12.94 -8.37 -3.04
CA ASN A 60 -14.07 -9.30 -2.87
C ASN A 60 -13.59 -10.75 -2.73
N HIS A 61 -12.50 -11.10 -3.41
CA HIS A 61 -11.91 -12.45 -3.31
C HIS A 61 -11.27 -12.71 -1.95
N LEU A 62 -10.61 -11.71 -1.36
CA LEU A 62 -9.94 -11.87 -0.05
C LEU A 62 -10.88 -11.72 1.16
N PHE A 63 -12.03 -11.06 1.01
CA PHE A 63 -12.84 -10.67 2.17
C PHE A 63 -14.34 -10.84 1.96
N TYR A 64 -14.92 -11.76 2.74
CA TYR A 64 -16.35 -12.03 2.84
C TYR A 64 -17.08 -10.96 3.70
N GLY A 65 -17.17 -9.72 3.22
CA GLY A 65 -18.16 -8.74 3.71
C GLY A 65 -17.71 -7.68 4.74
N GLY A 66 -16.52 -7.80 5.33
CA GLY A 66 -16.09 -6.93 6.43
C GLY A 66 -15.34 -5.64 6.06
N LEU A 67 -14.98 -5.42 4.80
CA LEU A 67 -14.12 -4.29 4.40
C LEU A 67 -14.91 -3.17 3.73
N ILE A 68 -14.37 -1.96 3.80
CA ILE A 68 -14.89 -0.80 3.07
C ILE A 68 -14.30 -0.85 1.67
N VAL A 69 -15.16 -0.93 0.66
CA VAL A 69 -14.80 -0.72 -0.73
C VAL A 69 -14.69 0.80 -0.93
N PRO A 70 -13.51 1.33 -1.25
CA PRO A 70 -13.34 2.77 -1.43
C PRO A 70 -14.16 3.28 -2.61
N SER A 71 -14.73 4.48 -2.48
CA SER A 71 -15.35 5.16 -3.62
C SER A 71 -14.31 5.49 -4.71
N TYR A 72 -14.77 5.63 -5.95
CA TYR A 72 -13.90 6.00 -7.08
C TYR A 72 -13.14 7.30 -6.82
N ASN A 73 -13.84 8.33 -6.33
CA ASN A 73 -13.24 9.62 -5.98
C ASN A 73 -12.19 9.46 -4.89
N PHE A 74 -12.47 8.71 -3.84
CA PHE A 74 -11.46 8.47 -2.79
C PHE A 74 -10.22 7.77 -3.35
N ARG A 75 -10.42 6.77 -4.22
CA ARG A 75 -9.32 6.04 -4.87
C ARG A 75 -8.44 6.96 -5.72
N THR A 76 -9.01 7.88 -6.50
CA THR A 76 -8.22 8.84 -7.29
C THR A 76 -7.42 9.80 -6.41
N HIS A 77 -7.97 10.23 -5.27
CA HIS A 77 -7.24 11.04 -4.29
C HIS A 77 -6.05 10.27 -3.70
N ILE A 78 -6.25 9.02 -3.30
CA ILE A 78 -5.18 8.16 -2.77
C ILE A 78 -4.07 7.96 -3.82
N PHE A 79 -4.41 7.73 -5.09
CA PHE A 79 -3.40 7.61 -6.14
C PHE A 79 -2.61 8.91 -6.37
N ARG A 80 -3.27 10.07 -6.30
CA ARG A 80 -2.58 11.36 -6.38
C ARG A 80 -1.63 11.56 -5.19
N ILE A 81 -2.05 11.21 -3.97
CA ILE A 81 -1.22 11.23 -2.76
C ILE A 81 0.02 10.35 -2.95
N GLU A 82 -0.15 9.10 -3.41
CA GLU A 82 0.96 8.18 -3.65
C GLU A 82 1.95 8.72 -4.71
N ARG A 83 1.43 9.30 -5.79
CA ARG A 83 2.25 9.93 -6.84
C ARG A 83 3.08 11.09 -6.27
N LEU A 84 2.48 11.95 -5.46
CA LEU A 84 3.19 13.04 -4.80
C LEU A 84 4.22 12.54 -3.78
N LEU A 85 3.87 11.53 -3.00
CA LEU A 85 4.78 10.91 -2.05
C LEU A 85 6.01 10.36 -2.78
N ASN A 86 5.82 9.64 -3.88
CA ASN A 86 6.91 9.12 -4.72
C ASN A 86 7.77 10.24 -5.30
N LYS A 87 7.17 11.32 -5.78
CA LYS A 87 7.89 12.48 -6.31
C LYS A 87 8.73 13.18 -5.23
N ILE A 88 8.21 13.33 -4.02
CA ILE A 88 8.89 14.00 -2.91
C ILE A 88 10.02 13.13 -2.35
N THR A 89 9.75 11.84 -2.13
CA THR A 89 10.72 10.97 -1.45
C THR A 89 11.73 10.33 -2.40
N LYS A 90 11.51 10.37 -3.73
CA LYS A 90 12.34 9.70 -4.73
C LYS A 90 12.63 8.23 -4.37
N GLN A 91 11.59 7.53 -3.89
CA GLN A 91 11.66 6.15 -3.39
C GLN A 91 12.56 5.90 -2.16
N GLN A 92 13.11 6.94 -1.54
CA GLN A 92 13.91 6.84 -0.31
C GLN A 92 13.06 7.03 0.94
N ILE A 93 13.61 6.63 2.09
CA ILE A 93 13.02 6.91 3.40
C ILE A 93 13.70 8.15 3.95
N LEU A 94 12.93 9.25 4.07
CA LEU A 94 13.44 10.49 4.65
C LEU A 94 13.80 10.28 6.13
N LYS A 95 14.97 10.78 6.52
CA LYS A 95 15.46 10.73 7.90
C LYS A 95 15.22 12.09 8.56
N GLY A 96 14.87 12.08 9.84
CA GLY A 96 14.72 13.28 10.65
C GLY A 96 13.51 13.25 11.58
N PRO A 97 13.38 14.25 12.47
CA PRO A 97 12.22 14.38 13.32
C PRO A 97 10.98 14.77 12.50
N LYS A 98 9.80 14.30 12.93
CA LYS A 98 8.48 14.72 12.41
C LYS A 98 8.29 14.50 10.89
N VAL A 99 8.94 13.48 10.31
CA VAL A 99 8.87 13.14 8.87
C VAL A 99 7.43 13.03 8.36
N VAL A 100 6.54 12.32 9.09
CA VAL A 100 5.13 12.15 8.70
C VAL A 100 4.40 13.50 8.64
N LYS A 101 4.61 14.37 9.63
CA LYS A 101 3.96 15.70 9.68
C LYS A 101 4.44 16.60 8.53
N ASN A 102 5.74 16.57 8.23
CA ASN A 102 6.31 17.39 7.17
C ASN A 102 5.89 16.90 5.78
N LEU A 103 5.84 15.59 5.57
CA LEU A 103 5.39 14.99 4.32
C LEU A 103 3.90 15.22 4.07
N SER A 104 3.06 15.00 5.09
CA SER A 104 1.63 15.26 4.98
C SER A 104 1.33 16.72 4.69
N LYS A 105 2.02 17.67 5.35
CA LYS A 105 1.89 19.11 5.07
C LYS A 105 2.18 19.42 3.59
N LYS A 106 3.32 18.95 3.06
CA LYS A 106 3.70 19.16 1.65
C LYS A 106 2.73 18.54 0.64
N ILE A 107 2.06 17.44 1.00
CA ILE A 107 1.07 16.79 0.14
C ILE A 107 -0.23 17.57 0.16
N ILE A 108 -0.70 17.99 1.34
CA ILE A 108 -1.95 18.76 1.51
C ILE A 108 -1.85 20.10 0.78
N GLU A 109 -0.73 20.81 0.93
CA GLU A 109 -0.46 22.07 0.22
C GLU A 109 -0.54 21.96 -1.30
N ARG A 110 -0.39 20.75 -1.87
CA ARG A 110 -0.38 20.50 -3.31
C ARG A 110 -1.66 19.92 -3.88
N MET A 111 -2.61 19.52 -3.04
CA MET A 111 -3.81 18.80 -3.50
C MET A 111 -5.13 19.53 -3.21
N GLU A 112 -5.10 20.76 -2.67
CA GLU A 112 -6.32 21.53 -2.32
C GLU A 112 -7.36 20.67 -1.57
N ILE A 113 -6.89 19.74 -0.74
CA ILE A 113 -7.76 18.80 -0.03
C ILE A 113 -8.38 19.52 1.16
N GLU A 114 -9.68 19.34 1.36
CA GLU A 114 -10.37 19.81 2.56
C GLU A 114 -9.66 19.37 3.84
N GLU A 115 -9.59 20.27 4.82
CA GLU A 115 -8.82 20.05 6.04
C GLU A 115 -9.31 18.82 6.83
N LYS A 116 -10.58 18.42 6.65
CA LYS A 116 -11.18 17.21 7.24
C LYS A 116 -10.38 15.92 6.94
N TYR A 117 -9.68 15.85 5.81
CA TYR A 117 -8.93 14.66 5.40
C TYR A 117 -7.47 14.63 5.87
N LYS A 118 -7.00 15.69 6.52
CA LYS A 118 -5.63 15.77 7.06
C LYS A 118 -5.23 14.56 7.92
N PRO A 119 -6.08 14.01 8.81
CA PRO A 119 -5.76 12.79 9.56
C PRO A 119 -5.63 11.55 8.67
N VAL A 120 -6.41 11.47 7.60
CA VAL A 120 -6.38 10.34 6.64
C VAL A 120 -5.06 10.36 5.88
N VAL A 121 -4.64 11.53 5.37
CA VAL A 121 -3.36 11.70 4.68
C VAL A 121 -2.18 11.37 5.61
N GLN A 122 -2.22 11.82 6.87
CA GLN A 122 -1.17 11.51 7.84
C GLN A 122 -1.04 10.01 8.11
N THR A 123 -2.18 9.34 8.27
CA THR A 123 -2.24 7.90 8.51
C THR A 123 -1.70 7.13 7.30
N TYR A 124 -2.13 7.53 6.09
CA TYR A 124 -1.63 6.98 4.83
C TYR A 124 -0.11 7.09 4.72
N VAL A 125 0.43 8.30 4.92
CA VAL A 125 1.87 8.56 4.84
C VAL A 125 2.63 7.73 5.87
N LYS A 126 2.14 7.64 7.10
CA LYS A 126 2.75 6.83 8.17
C LYS A 126 2.83 5.36 7.77
N GLN A 127 1.73 4.78 7.31
CA GLN A 127 1.68 3.37 6.91
C GLN A 127 2.58 3.10 5.72
N ARG A 128 2.58 3.98 4.71
CA ARG A 128 3.40 3.82 3.52
C ARG A 128 4.90 3.84 3.84
N ILE A 129 5.31 4.69 4.78
CA ILE A 129 6.69 4.73 5.29
C ILE A 129 7.05 3.41 6.00
N LEU A 130 6.18 2.88 6.86
CA LEU A 130 6.39 1.59 7.54
C LEU A 130 6.49 0.42 6.55
N ILE A 131 5.61 0.37 5.54
CA ILE A 131 5.65 -0.66 4.50
C ILE A 131 6.97 -0.59 3.74
N ARG A 132 7.43 0.61 3.35
CA ARG A 132 8.73 0.79 2.69
C ARG A 132 9.89 0.35 3.56
N MET A 133 9.88 0.65 4.86
CA MET A 133 10.92 0.17 5.78
C MET A 133 10.99 -1.36 5.79
N LYS A 134 9.83 -2.03 5.95
CA LYS A 134 9.76 -3.49 5.95
C LYS A 134 10.29 -4.08 4.64
N TYR A 135 9.86 -3.52 3.51
CA TYR A 135 10.31 -3.96 2.19
C TYR A 135 11.82 -3.81 2.01
N LEU A 136 12.39 -2.64 2.36
CA LEU A 136 13.84 -2.42 2.24
C LEU A 136 14.65 -3.38 3.11
N ASN A 137 14.18 -3.66 4.33
CA ASN A 137 14.83 -4.63 5.23
C ASN A 137 14.79 -6.05 4.64
N GLN A 138 13.64 -6.49 4.13
CA GLN A 138 13.49 -7.79 3.48
C GLN A 138 14.36 -7.89 2.23
N ASN A 139 14.35 -6.88 1.36
CA ASN A 139 15.14 -6.86 0.14
C ASN A 139 16.65 -6.89 0.44
N THR A 140 17.09 -6.16 1.47
CA THR A 140 18.50 -6.18 1.92
C THR A 140 18.91 -7.58 2.37
N ASN A 141 18.06 -8.27 3.13
CA ASN A 141 18.31 -9.66 3.54
C ASN A 141 18.39 -10.63 2.35
N ILE A 142 17.49 -10.49 1.37
CA ILE A 142 17.50 -11.29 0.14
C ILE A 142 18.79 -11.05 -0.65
N LEU A 143 19.20 -9.79 -0.83
CA LEU A 143 20.43 -9.43 -1.54
C LEU A 143 21.67 -10.00 -0.85
N ASN A 144 21.73 -9.95 0.48
CA ASN A 144 22.83 -10.53 1.25
C ASN A 144 22.92 -12.05 1.07
N LYS A 145 21.79 -12.76 1.10
CA LYS A 145 21.75 -14.20 0.82
C LYS A 145 22.25 -14.52 -0.59
N LYS A 146 21.80 -13.77 -1.60
CA LYS A 146 22.25 -13.93 -3.00
C LYS A 146 23.76 -13.70 -3.16
N ARG A 147 24.32 -12.67 -2.52
CA ARG A 147 25.77 -12.40 -2.53
C ARG A 147 26.57 -13.55 -1.90
N LYS A 148 26.12 -14.06 -0.75
CA LYS A 148 26.76 -15.21 -0.08
C LYS A 148 26.75 -16.46 -0.96
N ALA A 149 25.61 -16.79 -1.57
CA ALA A 149 25.49 -17.93 -2.48
C ALA A 149 26.41 -17.79 -3.70
N LYS A 150 26.49 -16.58 -4.30
CA LYS A 150 27.39 -16.31 -5.42
C LYS A 150 28.86 -16.50 -5.05
N LEU A 151 29.27 -16.01 -3.87
CA LEU A 151 30.64 -16.20 -3.37
C LEU A 151 30.97 -17.68 -3.11
N GLN A 152 30.03 -18.44 -2.55
CA GLN A 152 30.20 -19.89 -2.36
C GLN A 152 30.37 -20.61 -3.70
N LEU A 153 29.53 -20.29 -4.69
CA LEU A 153 29.62 -20.87 -6.03
C LEU A 153 30.98 -20.58 -6.68
N GLN A 154 31.48 -19.34 -6.57
CA GLN A 154 32.80 -18.97 -7.08
C GLN A 154 33.94 -19.75 -6.41
N ARG A 155 33.86 -19.97 -5.09
CA ARG A 155 34.84 -20.78 -4.34
C ARG A 155 34.83 -22.24 -4.80
N LEU A 156 33.65 -22.83 -4.97
CA LEU A 156 33.50 -24.21 -5.47
C LEU A 156 34.03 -24.35 -6.89
N GLN A 157 33.76 -23.38 -7.77
CA GLN A 157 34.32 -23.36 -9.13
C GLN A 157 35.84 -23.27 -9.13
N LYS A 158 36.43 -22.46 -8.24
CA LYS A 158 37.89 -22.35 -8.10
C LYS A 158 38.49 -23.66 -7.59
N LEU A 159 37.89 -24.29 -6.58
CA LEU A 159 38.33 -25.60 -6.07
C LEU A 159 38.27 -26.67 -7.16
N LYS A 160 37.17 -26.72 -7.93
CA LYS A 160 37.03 -27.67 -9.03
C LYS A 160 38.17 -27.55 -10.05
N ARG A 161 38.55 -26.31 -10.41
CA ARG A 161 39.66 -26.04 -11.34
C ARG A 161 41.04 -26.41 -10.78
N LEU A 162 41.22 -26.50 -9.47
CA LEU A 162 42.47 -26.91 -8.85
C LEU A 162 42.61 -28.44 -8.75
N MET A 163 41.49 -29.16 -8.78
CA MET A 163 41.43 -30.62 -8.70
C MET A 163 41.46 -31.32 -10.08
N THR A 164 41.36 -30.55 -11.16
CA THR A 164 41.47 -31.00 -12.56
C THR A 164 42.74 -30.44 -13.16
#